data_AF-T0H4E4-F1
#
_entry.id   AF-T0H4E4-F1
#
_cell.length_a   1.000
_cell.length_b   1.000
_cell.length_c   1.000
_cell.angle_alpha   90.00
_cell.angle_beta   90.00
_cell.angle_gamma   90.00
#
_symmetry.space_group_name_H-M   'P 1'
#
loop_
_entity.id
_entity.type
_entity.pdbx_description
1 polymer ?
#
loop_
_entity_poly.entity_id
_entity_poly.type
_entity_poly.pdbx_seq_one_letter_code
_entity_poly.pdbx_strand_id
1 'polypeptide(L)'
;MPRLAYLHPAQVTKIAKAKKPGRYAVGHVPGLYLRIEGNSVAWVLRTKIGKDGRRAEIGLGPYIERRDAEAMIGEVEPYEKTLAEAYEWARRRRSGIRAGVDPVEAKREAAAARAAEAKALKNAAVNIMRHVAVSPTP
;
A
#
# COMPACT_ATOMS: atom_id res chain seq x y z
N MET A 1 3.18 -28.96 -9.81
CA MET A 1 2.84 -27.58 -9.40
C MET A 1 1.43 -27.60 -8.83
N PRO A 2 1.18 -27.38 -7.52
CA PRO A 2 -0.17 -27.44 -6.99
C PRO A 2 -0.97 -26.26 -7.55
N ARG A 3 -2.15 -26.54 -8.12
CA ARG A 3 -3.11 -25.50 -8.53
C ARG A 3 -3.47 -24.70 -7.28
N LEU A 4 -2.99 -23.46 -7.18
CA LEU A 4 -3.47 -22.52 -6.17
C LEU A 4 -4.99 -22.43 -6.34
N ALA A 5 -5.74 -22.97 -5.38
CA ALA A 5 -7.20 -22.91 -5.40
C ALA A 5 -7.60 -21.44 -5.49
N TYR A 6 -8.23 -21.07 -6.60
CA TYR A 6 -8.74 -19.73 -6.82
C TYR A 6 -9.86 -19.46 -5.82
N LEU A 7 -9.71 -18.44 -4.98
CA LEU A 7 -10.80 -18.05 -4.10
C LEU A 7 -11.86 -17.30 -4.91
N HIS A 8 -13.10 -17.78 -4.82
CA HIS A 8 -14.25 -17.10 -5.38
C HIS A 8 -14.59 -15.85 -4.53
N PRO A 9 -15.16 -14.76 -5.09
CA PRO A 9 -15.54 -13.57 -4.32
C PRO A 9 -16.29 -13.88 -3.02
N ALA A 10 -17.23 -14.82 -3.03
CA ALA A 10 -17.97 -15.22 -1.84
C ALA A 10 -17.08 -15.80 -0.72
N GLN A 11 -16.02 -16.55 -1.07
CA GLN A 11 -15.06 -17.08 -0.10
C GLN A 11 -14.20 -15.95 0.48
N VAL A 12 -13.79 -15.00 -0.36
CA VAL A 12 -13.04 -13.81 0.07
C VAL A 12 -13.87 -12.99 1.05
N THR A 13 -15.14 -12.73 0.74
CA THR A 13 -16.08 -12.07 1.65
C THR A 13 -16.19 -12.80 2.99
N LYS A 14 -16.33 -14.13 2.97
CA LYS A 14 -16.43 -14.94 4.19
C LYS A 14 -15.17 -14.81 5.05
N ILE A 15 -13.98 -14.81 4.44
CA ILE A 15 -12.71 -14.61 5.13
C ILE A 15 -12.63 -13.20 5.72
N ALA A 16 -12.96 -12.16 4.92
CA ALA A 16 -12.96 -10.77 5.36
C ALA A 16 -13.88 -10.56 6.57
N LYS A 17 -15.09 -11.12 6.55
CA LYS A 17 -16.07 -11.05 7.64
C LYS A 17 -15.64 -11.81 8.89
N ALA A 18 -14.90 -12.91 8.73
CA ALA A 18 -14.39 -13.67 9.87
C ALA A 18 -13.39 -12.87 10.72
N LYS A 19 -12.79 -11.80 10.15
CA LYS A 19 -11.83 -10.90 10.83
C LYS A 19 -10.70 -11.62 11.58
N LYS A 20 -10.37 -12.86 11.17
CA LYS A 20 -9.29 -13.64 11.76
C LYS A 20 -7.97 -13.07 11.25
N PRO A 21 -7.08 -12.56 12.13
CA PRO A 21 -5.81 -12.00 11.70
C PRO A 21 -4.99 -12.99 10.88
N GLY A 22 -4.37 -12.53 9.80
CA GLY A 22 -3.59 -13.39 8.93
C GLY A 22 -3.47 -12.90 7.51
N ARG A 23 -2.83 -13.72 6.68
CA ARG A 23 -2.67 -13.52 5.23
C ARG A 23 -3.27 -14.70 4.50
N TYR A 24 -4.26 -14.44 3.67
CA TYR A 24 -5.01 -15.44 2.93
C TYR A 24 -4.65 -15.34 1.46
N ALA A 25 -4.06 -16.40 0.91
CA ALA A 25 -3.76 -16.46 -0.52
C ALA A 25 -5.08 -16.55 -1.28
N VAL A 26 -5.33 -15.62 -2.19
CA VAL A 26 -6.57 -15.59 -3.01
C VAL A 26 -6.46 -16.38 -4.31
N GLY A 27 -5.25 -16.82 -4.66
CA GLY A 27 -4.98 -17.48 -5.95
C GLY A 27 -4.93 -16.49 -7.11
N HIS A 28 -4.80 -17.00 -8.33
CA HIS A 28 -4.75 -16.25 -9.60
C HIS A 28 -3.47 -15.45 -9.86
N VAL A 29 -3.05 -14.59 -8.94
CA VAL A 29 -1.79 -13.84 -9.06
C VAL A 29 -0.81 -14.32 -7.98
N PRO A 30 0.35 -14.89 -8.36
CA PRO A 30 1.38 -15.28 -7.40
C PRO A 30 1.77 -14.11 -6.49
N GLY A 31 1.67 -14.34 -5.19
CA GLY A 31 2.01 -13.35 -4.18
C GLY A 31 0.87 -12.40 -3.81
N LEU A 32 -0.33 -12.52 -4.38
CA LEU A 32 -1.49 -11.74 -3.94
C LEU A 32 -2.16 -12.37 -2.72
N TYR A 33 -2.34 -11.57 -1.68
CA TYR A 33 -2.98 -11.99 -0.44
C TYR A 33 -4.03 -10.96 0.01
N LEU A 34 -5.07 -11.46 0.66
CA LEU A 34 -5.92 -10.66 1.54
C LEU A 34 -5.26 -10.65 2.93
N ARG A 35 -4.92 -9.47 3.45
CA ARG A 35 -4.33 -9.28 4.77
C ARG A 35 -5.37 -8.77 5.74
N ILE A 36 -5.47 -9.41 6.90
CA ILE A 36 -6.34 -9.01 8.00
C ILE A 36 -5.44 -8.69 9.21
N GLU A 37 -5.49 -7.45 9.68
CA GLU A 37 -4.76 -6.95 10.84
C GLU A 37 -5.70 -6.10 11.70
N GLY A 38 -6.15 -6.64 12.82
CA GLY A 38 -7.17 -6.00 13.66
C GLY A 38 -8.47 -5.77 12.87
N ASN A 39 -8.88 -4.51 12.75
CA ASN A 39 -10.04 -4.11 11.95
C ASN A 39 -9.71 -3.81 10.48
N SER A 40 -8.43 -3.84 10.08
CA SER A 40 -8.02 -3.57 8.71
C SER A 40 -8.06 -4.82 7.85
N VAL A 41 -8.73 -4.73 6.71
CA VAL A 41 -8.72 -5.75 5.65
C VAL A 41 -8.21 -5.10 4.37
N ALA A 42 -7.08 -5.57 3.84
CA ALA A 42 -6.42 -4.94 2.70
C ALA A 42 -5.77 -5.94 1.76
N TRP A 43 -5.69 -5.57 0.50
CA TRP A 43 -4.97 -6.30 -0.54
C TRP A 43 -3.48 -6.01 -0.44
N VAL A 44 -2.67 -7.07 -0.42
CA VAL A 44 -1.21 -6.96 -0.43
C VAL A 44 -0.59 -7.89 -1.48
N LEU A 45 0.40 -7.37 -2.21
CA LEU A 45 1.21 -8.12 -3.14
C LEU A 45 2.61 -8.33 -2.56
N ARG A 46 2.95 -9.60 -2.33
CA ARG A 46 4.28 -10.03 -1.89
C ARG A 46 5.09 -10.48 -3.09
N THR A 47 6.15 -9.75 -3.38
CA THR A 47 7.01 -10.05 -4.53
C THR A 47 8.45 -9.64 -4.28
N LYS A 48 9.37 -10.17 -5.09
CA LYS A 48 10.77 -9.72 -5.08
C LYS A 48 10.86 -8.44 -5.90
N ILE A 49 11.56 -7.44 -5.38
CA ILE A 49 11.72 -6.12 -6.01
C ILE A 49 13.21 -5.77 -6.01
N GLY A 50 13.64 -5.04 -7.04
CA GLY A 50 15.01 -4.58 -7.20
C GLY A 50 15.97 -5.69 -7.66
N LYS A 51 17.20 -5.28 -7.99
CA LYS A 51 18.27 -6.18 -8.44
C LYS A 51 18.71 -7.16 -7.34
N ASP A 52 18.64 -6.72 -6.09
CA ASP A 52 18.99 -7.53 -4.91
C ASP A 52 17.93 -8.60 -4.57
N GLY A 53 16.81 -8.61 -5.29
CA GLY A 53 15.76 -9.61 -5.13
C GLY A 53 15.06 -9.57 -3.76
N ARG A 54 15.08 -8.43 -3.07
CA ARG A 54 14.50 -8.26 -1.74
C ARG A 54 13.01 -8.55 -1.78
N ARG A 55 12.52 -9.39 -0.88
CA ARG A 55 11.08 -9.63 -0.72
C ARG A 55 10.43 -8.41 -0.06
N ALA A 56 9.46 -7.82 -0.74
CA ALA A 56 8.68 -6.71 -0.25
C ALA A 56 7.18 -7.03 -0.27
N GLU A 57 6.43 -6.36 0.59
CA GLU A 57 4.98 -6.39 0.65
C GLU A 57 4.45 -5.03 0.19
N ILE A 58 3.71 -5.01 -0.90
CA ILE A 58 3.13 -3.80 -1.50
C ILE A 58 1.64 -3.79 -1.20
N GLY A 59 1.15 -2.75 -0.52
CA GLY A 59 -0.30 -2.52 -0.38
C GLY A 59 -0.91 -2.13 -1.73
N LEU A 60 -2.02 -2.78 -2.09
CA LEU A 60 -2.80 -2.49 -3.31
C LEU A 60 -4.09 -1.71 -3.01
N GLY A 61 -4.51 -1.65 -1.76
CA GLY A 61 -5.69 -0.91 -1.31
C GLY A 61 -6.53 -1.69 -0.28
N PRO A 62 -7.41 -1.03 0.45
CA PRO A 62 -8.41 -1.69 1.31
C PRO A 62 -9.36 -2.57 0.49
N TYR A 63 -9.88 -3.62 1.15
CA TYR A 63 -10.86 -4.53 0.56
C TYR A 63 -12.27 -3.93 0.61
N ILE A 64 -13.01 -4.05 -0.49
CA ILE A 64 -14.46 -3.79 -0.57
C ILE A 64 -15.18 -4.97 -1.23
N GLU A 65 -16.41 -5.26 -0.77
CA GLU A 65 -17.26 -6.24 -1.43
C GLU A 65 -17.78 -5.69 -2.77
N ARG A 66 -17.96 -6.55 -3.78
CA ARG A 66 -18.41 -6.10 -5.11
C ARG A 66 -19.72 -5.29 -5.05
N ARG A 67 -20.66 -5.72 -4.22
CA ARG A 67 -21.96 -5.04 -4.05
C ARG A 67 -21.80 -3.61 -3.55
N ASP A 68 -20.83 -3.38 -2.67
CA ASP A 68 -20.58 -2.07 -2.09
C ASP A 68 -19.86 -1.16 -3.09
N ALA A 69 -19.02 -1.74 -3.97
CA ALA A 69 -18.33 -1.00 -5.02
C ALA A 69 -19.28 -0.48 -6.12
N GLU A 70 -20.33 -1.23 -6.46
CA GLU A 70 -21.37 -0.77 -7.42
C GLU A 70 -22.13 0.47 -6.93
N ALA A 71 -22.18 0.71 -5.61
CA ALA A 71 -22.77 1.90 -5.03
C ALA A 71 -21.84 3.14 -5.08
N MET A 72 -20.55 2.96 -5.36
CA MET A 72 -19.53 4.03 -5.36
C MET A 72 -19.19 4.58 -6.75
N ILE A 73 -20.02 4.33 -7.78
CA ILE A 73 -19.73 4.75 -9.15
C ILE A 73 -19.79 6.29 -9.26
N GLY A 74 -18.63 6.92 -9.18
CA GLY A 74 -18.34 8.34 -9.45
C GLY A 74 -16.96 8.49 -10.09
N GLU A 75 -16.68 9.63 -10.72
CA GLU A 75 -15.53 9.90 -11.62
C GLU A 75 -14.12 9.64 -11.04
N VAL A 76 -13.98 9.41 -9.73
CA VAL A 76 -12.67 9.21 -9.08
C VAL A 76 -12.47 7.72 -8.86
N GLU A 77 -11.36 7.16 -9.38
CA GLU A 77 -11.01 5.75 -9.14
C GLU A 77 -11.09 5.45 -7.63
N PRO A 78 -11.96 4.51 -7.20
CA PRO A 78 -12.16 4.25 -5.78
C PRO A 78 -10.85 3.76 -5.15
N TYR A 79 -10.52 4.30 -3.97
CA TYR A 79 -9.34 3.87 -3.22
C TYR A 79 -9.44 2.41 -2.78
N GLU A 80 -10.66 1.95 -2.51
CA GLU A 80 -11.02 0.58 -2.18
C GLU A 80 -11.07 -0.31 -3.43
N LYS A 81 -10.68 -1.58 -3.29
CA LYS A 81 -10.60 -2.52 -4.41
C LYS A 81 -11.39 -3.79 -4.16
N THR A 82 -12.19 -4.16 -5.15
CA THR A 82 -12.82 -5.48 -5.25
C THR A 82 -11.78 -6.56 -5.56
N LEU A 83 -12.15 -7.84 -5.46
CA LEU A 83 -11.26 -8.95 -5.83
C LEU A 83 -10.78 -8.86 -7.29
N ALA A 84 -11.67 -8.48 -8.22
CA ALA A 84 -11.35 -8.38 -9.64
C ALA A 84 -10.31 -7.28 -9.89
N GLU A 85 -10.51 -6.11 -9.30
CA GLU A 85 -9.55 -5.01 -9.40
C GLU A 85 -8.22 -5.37 -8.73
N ALA A 86 -8.24 -6.02 -7.57
CA ALA A 86 -7.02 -6.48 -6.91
C ALA A 86 -6.19 -7.40 -7.82
N TYR A 87 -6.83 -8.25 -8.63
CA TYR A 87 -6.13 -9.04 -9.65
C TYR A 87 -5.49 -8.19 -10.74
N GLU A 88 -6.22 -7.21 -11.30
CA GLU A 88 -5.68 -6.32 -12.33
C GLU A 88 -4.50 -5.50 -11.81
N TRP A 89 -4.67 -4.89 -10.63
CA TRP A 89 -3.63 -4.10 -9.98
C TRP A 89 -2.40 -4.96 -9.64
N ALA A 90 -2.60 -6.19 -9.15
CA ALA A 90 -1.49 -7.10 -8.89
C ALA A 90 -0.76 -7.49 -10.18
N ARG A 91 -1.47 -7.77 -11.27
CA ARG A 91 -0.88 -8.04 -12.60
C ARG A 91 -0.10 -6.86 -13.12
N ARG A 92 -0.69 -5.66 -13.09
CA ARG A 92 -0.07 -4.41 -13.54
C ARG A 92 1.20 -4.13 -12.74
N ARG A 93 1.14 -4.27 -11.41
CA ARG A 93 2.29 -4.03 -10.53
C ARG A 93 3.42 -5.03 -10.79
N ARG A 94 3.11 -6.32 -10.95
CA ARG A 94 4.12 -7.33 -11.32
C ARG A 94 4.74 -7.08 -12.68
N SER A 95 3.94 -6.64 -13.66
CA SER A 95 4.42 -6.32 -15.00
C SER A 95 5.36 -5.12 -14.97
N GLY A 96 5.03 -4.07 -14.21
CA GLY A 96 5.91 -2.92 -13.99
C GLY A 96 7.24 -3.32 -13.31
N ILE A 97 7.19 -4.15 -12.27
CA ILE A 97 8.40 -4.63 -11.59
C ILE A 97 9.28 -5.45 -12.54
N ARG A 98 8.69 -6.29 -13.39
CA ARG A 98 9.43 -7.02 -14.43
C ARG A 98 10.05 -6.10 -15.49
N ALA A 99 9.38 -5.00 -15.81
CA ALA A 99 9.90 -3.96 -16.70
C ALA A 99 10.94 -3.05 -16.03
N GLY A 100 11.35 -3.33 -14.80
CA GLY A 100 12.38 -2.57 -14.08
C GLY A 100 11.86 -1.33 -13.32
N VAL A 101 10.54 -1.12 -13.28
CA VAL A 101 9.94 -0.05 -12.48
C VAL A 101 9.92 -0.47 -11.01
N ASP A 102 10.83 0.07 -10.19
CA ASP A 102 10.88 -0.20 -8.75
C ASP A 102 9.89 0.72 -7.99
N PRO A 103 8.76 0.18 -7.48
CA PRO A 103 7.77 0.96 -6.75
C PRO A 103 8.23 1.43 -5.37
N VAL A 104 9.29 0.85 -4.84
CA VAL A 104 9.84 1.18 -3.51
C VAL A 104 10.76 2.38 -3.61
N GLU A 105 11.52 2.53 -4.69
CA GLU A 105 12.36 3.71 -4.92
C GLU A 105 11.54 4.99 -5.04
N ALA A 106 10.49 4.99 -5.88
CA ALA A 106 9.60 6.15 -5.99
C ALA A 106 8.96 6.55 -4.64
N LYS A 107 8.65 5.57 -3.77
CA LYS A 107 8.11 5.83 -2.43
C LYS A 107 9.19 6.34 -1.46
N ARG A 108 10.43 5.86 -1.60
CA ARG A 108 11.59 6.31 -0.82
C ARG A 108 11.96 7.75 -1.17
N GLU A 109 11.98 8.11 -2.44
CA GLU A 109 12.23 9.47 -2.90
C GLU A 109 11.19 10.45 -2.35
N ALA A 110 9.91 10.10 -2.45
CA ALA A 110 8.83 10.90 -1.88
C ALA A 110 8.93 11.03 -0.35
N ALA A 111 9.32 9.96 0.35
CA ALA A 111 9.53 10.00 1.80
C ALA A 111 10.76 10.82 2.20
N ALA A 112 11.85 10.72 1.43
CA ALA A 112 13.07 11.50 1.62
C ALA A 112 12.82 13.00 1.39
N ALA A 113 12.04 13.36 0.37
CA ALA A 113 11.62 14.73 0.10
C ALA A 113 10.84 15.32 1.30
N ARG A 114 9.82 14.61 1.80
CA ARG A 114 9.06 15.06 2.98
C ARG A 114 9.93 15.15 4.25
N ALA A 115 10.86 14.22 4.43
CA ALA A 115 11.78 14.26 5.57
C ALA A 115 12.75 15.45 5.48
N ALA A 116 13.21 15.81 4.28
CA ALA A 116 14.06 16.98 4.05
C ALA A 116 13.30 18.28 4.34
N GLU A 117 12.04 18.41 3.89
CA GLU A 117 11.17 19.54 4.19
C GLU A 117 10.92 19.69 5.70
N ALA A 118 10.61 18.59 6.39
CA ALA A 118 10.42 18.60 7.84
C ALA A 118 11.69 19.00 8.60
N LYS A 119 12.87 18.60 8.12
CA LYS A 119 14.16 18.97 8.70
C LYS A 119 14.48 20.45 8.45
N ALA A 120 14.18 20.97 7.27
CA ALA A 120 14.36 22.39 6.94
C ALA A 120 13.48 23.29 7.82
N LEU A 121 12.21 22.92 8.02
CA LEU A 121 11.29 23.65 8.91
C LEU A 121 11.76 23.65 10.37
N LYS A 122 12.23 22.50 10.88
CA LYS A 122 12.80 22.42 12.24
C LYS A 122 14.04 23.30 12.40
N ASN A 123 14.96 23.27 11.43
CA ASN A 123 16.18 24.07 11.49
C ASN A 123 15.89 25.57 11.42
N ALA A 124 14.91 25.99 10.60
CA ALA A 124 14.48 27.39 10.53
C ALA A 124 13.89 27.87 11.86
N ALA A 125 13.05 27.05 12.50
CA ALA A 125 12.46 27.38 13.80
C ALA A 125 13.52 27.55 14.91
N VAL A 126 14.54 26.69 14.95
CA VAL A 126 15.65 26.79 15.92
C VAL A 126 16.47 28.07 15.68
N ASN A 127 16.69 28.46 14.43
CA ASN A 127 17.48 29.65 14.11
C ASN A 127 16.75 30.95 14.49
N ILE A 128 15.43 31.00 14.26
CA ILE A 128 14.58 32.12 14.69
C ILE A 128 14.61 32.27 16.22
N MET A 129 14.49 31.16 16.96
CA MET A 129 14.50 31.18 18.42
C MET A 129 15.85 31.62 19.00
N ARG A 130 16.95 31.38 18.29
CA ARG A 130 18.29 31.87 18.65
C ARG A 130 18.45 33.37 18.46
N HIS A 131 17.88 33.93 17.39
CA HIS A 131 17.98 35.37 17.11
C HIS A 131 17.07 36.23 18.01
N VAL A 132 15.97 35.68 18.52
CA VAL A 132 15.07 36.38 19.46
C VAL A 132 15.67 36.51 20.87
N ALA A 133 16.62 35.65 21.25
CA ALA A 133 17.24 35.64 22.57
C ALA A 133 18.43 36.62 22.76
N VAL A 134 18.81 37.38 21.72
CA VAL A 134 19.96 38.32 21.76
C VAL A 134 19.50 39.75 21.52
N SER A 135 18.59 40.22 22.37
CA SER A 135 18.31 41.65 22.54
C SER A 135 18.91 42.09 23.88
N PRO A 136 20.05 42.80 23.91
CA PRO A 136 20.55 43.37 25.16
C PRO A 136 19.60 44.48 25.59
N THR A 137 18.95 44.32 26.73
CA THR A 137 18.21 45.38 27.41
C THR A 137 19.16 46.56 27.71
N PRO A 138 18.70 47.81 27.51
CA PRO A 138 19.53 49.02 27.64
C PRO A 138 20.02 49.29 29.06
#